data_AF-A0A350AMK6-F1
#
_entry.id   AF-A0A350AMK6-F1
#
_cell.length_a   1.000
_cell.length_b   1.000
_cell.length_c   1.000
_cell.angle_alpha   90.00
_cell.angle_beta   90.00
_cell.angle_gamma   90.00
#
_symmetry.space_group_name_H-M   'P 1'
#
loop_
_entity.id
_entity.type
_entity.pdbx_description
1 polymer ?
#
loop_
_entity_poly.entity_id
_entity_poly.type
_entity_poly.pdbx_seq_one_letter_code
_entity_poly.pdbx_strand_id
1 'polypeptide(L)'
;MKTTEKRGFSLIELMTVISILGILASVILVNVNGSRIKARDNAVYMQIASTQSLAFKCLTNGMTNVALKVPAAGDEICSTLGYSKWPVLTADSGWEYTNFTWCNVSTKDDCGLYIQGTCGGNNLDGSFCYKFNKDVEYVLCTNNGCEKSW
;
A
#
# COMPACT_ATOMS: atom_id res chain seq x y z
N MET A 1 33.94 -49.29 -38.18
CA MET A 1 33.40 -47.91 -38.14
C MET A 1 32.02 -47.98 -37.50
N LYS A 2 31.86 -47.59 -36.23
CA LYS A 2 30.56 -47.67 -35.52
C LYS A 2 29.69 -46.50 -35.98
N THR A 3 28.65 -46.79 -36.77
CA THR A 3 27.61 -45.82 -37.17
C THR A 3 26.71 -45.54 -35.97
N THR A 4 26.70 -44.31 -35.49
CA THR A 4 25.81 -43.90 -34.39
C THR A 4 24.42 -43.66 -34.96
N GLU A 5 23.47 -44.55 -34.65
CA GLU A 5 22.05 -44.40 -34.99
C GLU A 5 21.51 -43.08 -34.43
N LYS A 6 21.06 -42.16 -35.30
CA LYS A 6 20.39 -40.93 -34.88
C LYS A 6 18.97 -41.27 -34.44
N ARG A 7 18.76 -41.37 -33.12
CA ARG A 7 17.41 -41.51 -32.53
C ARG A 7 16.61 -40.23 -32.77
N GLY A 8 15.53 -40.33 -33.55
CA GLY A 8 14.55 -39.26 -33.73
C GLY A 8 13.59 -39.17 -32.55
N PHE A 9 13.10 -37.97 -32.26
CA PHE A 9 12.09 -37.72 -31.22
C PHE A 9 10.74 -38.28 -31.70
N SER A 10 10.01 -38.99 -30.83
CA SER A 10 8.68 -39.47 -31.16
C SER A 10 7.66 -38.33 -31.09
N LEU A 11 6.70 -38.34 -32.02
CA LEU A 11 5.63 -37.35 -32.07
C LEU A 11 4.80 -37.37 -30.78
N ILE A 12 4.59 -38.55 -30.20
CA ILE A 12 3.87 -38.69 -28.93
C ILE A 12 4.64 -38.07 -27.76
N GLU A 13 5.98 -38.20 -27.75
CA GLU A 13 6.82 -37.64 -26.69
C GLU A 13 6.72 -36.11 -26.68
N LEU A 14 6.67 -35.48 -27.85
CA LEU A 14 6.47 -34.05 -27.96
C LEU A 14 5.04 -33.62 -27.59
N MET A 15 4.04 -34.39 -28.05
CA MET A 15 2.62 -34.09 -27.80
C MET A 15 2.23 -34.21 -26.32
N THR A 16 2.77 -35.20 -25.59
CA THR A 16 2.47 -35.35 -24.17
C THR A 16 3.07 -34.22 -23.33
N VAL A 17 4.24 -33.70 -23.73
CA VAL A 17 4.90 -32.60 -23.00
C VAL A 17 4.10 -31.31 -23.11
N ILE A 18 3.67 -30.93 -24.32
CA ILE A 18 2.83 -29.73 -24.49
C ILE A 18 1.49 -29.87 -23.77
N SER A 19 0.94 -31.09 -23.72
CA SER A 19 -0.31 -31.38 -23.00
C SER A 19 -0.18 -31.20 -21.50
N ILE A 20 0.91 -31.72 -20.90
CA ILE A 20 1.19 -31.58 -19.46
C ILE A 20 1.55 -30.12 -19.11
N LEU A 21 2.37 -29.44 -19.94
CA LEU A 21 2.69 -28.02 -19.74
C LEU A 21 1.43 -27.14 -19.75
N GLY A 22 0.46 -27.44 -20.63
CA GLY A 22 -0.82 -26.73 -20.69
C GLY A 22 -1.61 -26.85 -19.38
N ILE A 23 -1.73 -28.06 -18.83
CA ILE A 23 -2.43 -28.29 -17.55
C ILE A 23 -1.73 -27.54 -16.40
N LEU A 24 -0.41 -27.68 -16.28
CA LEU A 24 0.37 -27.03 -15.22
C LEU A 24 0.29 -25.49 -15.32
N ALA A 25 0.32 -24.92 -16.53
CA ALA A 25 0.22 -23.48 -16.74
C ALA A 25 -1.12 -22.90 -16.26
N SER A 26 -2.22 -23.64 -16.46
CA SER A 26 -3.56 -23.18 -16.05
C SER A 26 -3.69 -23.00 -14.52
N VAL A 27 -3.13 -23.94 -13.74
CA VAL A 27 -3.17 -23.90 -12.28
C VAL A 27 -2.29 -22.76 -11.73
N ILE A 28 -1.12 -22.53 -12.33
CA ILE A 28 -0.19 -21.49 -11.90
C ILE A 28 -0.78 -20.09 -12.14
N LEU A 29 -1.44 -19.87 -13.28
CA LEU A 29 -1.96 -18.55 -13.66
C LEU A 29 -2.95 -17.98 -12.63
N VAL A 30 -3.82 -18.85 -12.07
CA VAL A 30 -4.80 -18.46 -11.04
C VAL A 30 -4.10 -17.95 -9.77
N ASN A 31 -3.04 -18.64 -9.34
CA ASN A 31 -2.29 -18.29 -8.13
C ASN A 31 -1.43 -17.02 -8.30
N VAL A 32 -0.86 -16.83 -9.48
CA VAL A 32 -0.01 -15.67 -9.78
C VAL A 32 -0.83 -14.37 -9.82
N ASN A 33 -2.08 -14.42 -10.30
CA ASN A 33 -2.91 -13.23 -10.35
C ASN A 33 -3.21 -12.67 -8.94
N GLY A 34 -3.61 -13.53 -8.00
CA GLY A 34 -3.81 -13.12 -6.60
C GLY A 34 -2.54 -12.60 -5.93
N SER A 35 -1.38 -13.19 -6.25
CA SER A 35 -0.09 -12.75 -5.72
C SER A 35 0.31 -11.35 -6.22
N ARG A 36 -0.02 -11.02 -7.48
CA ARG A 36 0.23 -9.68 -8.06
C ARG A 36 -0.61 -8.60 -7.40
N ILE A 37 -1.88 -8.89 -7.10
CA ILE A 37 -2.77 -7.97 -6.38
C ILE A 37 -2.20 -7.67 -4.99
N LYS A 38 -1.88 -8.72 -4.21
CA LYS A 38 -1.27 -8.56 -2.87
C LYS A 38 0.07 -7.81 -2.89
N ALA A 39 0.90 -8.05 -3.91
CA ALA A 39 2.17 -7.33 -4.06
C ALA A 39 1.95 -5.84 -4.30
N ARG A 40 0.93 -5.47 -5.08
CA ARG A 40 0.55 -4.08 -5.34
C ARG A 40 -0.04 -3.40 -4.09
N ASP A 41 -0.90 -4.09 -3.33
CA ASP A 41 -1.43 -3.58 -2.07
C ASP A 41 -0.31 -3.36 -1.04
N ASN A 42 0.66 -4.29 -0.98
CA ASN A 42 1.85 -4.12 -0.13
C ASN A 42 2.73 -2.94 -0.57
N ALA A 43 2.87 -2.69 -1.88
CA ALA A 43 3.62 -1.55 -2.38
C ALA A 43 2.96 -0.23 -1.94
N VAL A 44 1.63 -0.14 -2.02
CA VAL A 44 0.87 1.02 -1.51
C VAL A 44 1.03 1.17 0.00
N TYR A 45 0.92 0.07 0.76
CA TYR A 45 1.16 0.11 2.19
C TYR A 45 2.55 0.66 2.53
N MET A 46 3.61 0.24 1.82
CA MET A 46 4.95 0.78 2.04
C MET A 46 5.05 2.28 1.71
N GLN A 47 4.37 2.73 0.65
CA GLN A 47 4.29 4.16 0.30
C GLN A 47 3.61 4.95 1.43
N ILE A 48 2.46 4.50 1.92
CA ILE A 48 1.73 5.16 3.00
C ILE A 48 2.54 5.09 4.30
N ALA A 49 3.12 3.95 4.65
CA ALA A 49 3.93 3.78 5.86
C ALA A 49 5.14 4.71 5.88
N SER A 50 5.75 5.01 4.72
CA SER A 50 6.84 5.97 4.64
C SER A 50 6.43 7.38 5.09
N THR A 51 5.14 7.73 4.95
CA THR A 51 4.60 9.04 5.35
C THR A 51 4.41 9.20 6.85
N GLN A 52 4.43 8.11 7.63
CA GLN A 52 4.38 8.17 9.10
C GLN A 52 5.46 9.08 9.67
N SER A 53 6.71 8.90 9.21
CA SER A 53 7.84 9.71 9.66
C SER A 53 7.69 11.19 9.30
N LEU A 54 7.01 11.47 8.19
CA LEU A 54 6.78 12.81 7.67
C LEU A 54 5.64 13.50 8.44
N ALA A 55 4.58 12.75 8.75
CA ALA A 55 3.48 13.21 9.59
C ALA A 55 3.94 13.56 11.00
N PHE A 56 4.79 12.72 11.60
CA PHE A 56 5.42 13.02 12.88
C PHE A 56 6.21 14.33 12.83
N LYS A 57 7.10 14.49 11.84
CA LYS A 57 7.90 15.71 11.64
C LYS A 57 7.06 16.97 11.47
N CYS A 58 5.92 16.87 10.81
CA CYS A 58 4.98 17.99 10.66
C CYS A 58 4.48 18.47 12.03
N LEU A 59 4.02 17.54 12.87
CA LEU A 59 3.41 17.87 14.14
C LEU A 59 4.43 18.27 15.20
N THR A 60 5.66 17.77 15.15
CA THR A 60 6.71 18.08 16.15
C THR A 60 7.64 19.23 15.75
N ASN A 61 7.24 20.12 14.83
CA ASN A 61 8.12 21.19 14.34
C ASN A 61 8.26 22.39 15.30
N GLY A 62 7.57 22.39 16.45
CA GLY A 62 7.60 23.51 17.40
C GLY A 62 6.73 24.70 17.01
N MET A 63 5.93 24.57 15.94
CA MET A 63 4.94 25.58 15.53
C MET A 63 3.59 25.36 16.24
N THR A 64 2.94 26.44 16.64
CA THR A 64 1.71 26.40 17.46
C THR A 64 0.42 26.14 16.67
N ASN A 65 0.44 26.27 15.34
CA ASN A 65 -0.73 26.09 14.47
C ASN A 65 -0.42 25.20 13.27
N VAL A 66 0.08 24.00 13.53
CA VAL A 66 0.43 23.03 12.48
C VAL A 66 -0.49 21.82 12.54
N ALA A 67 -0.99 21.39 11.39
CA ALA A 67 -1.88 20.25 11.25
C ALA A 67 -1.46 19.38 10.06
N LEU A 68 -1.88 18.12 10.08
CA LEU A 68 -1.77 17.26 8.90
C LEU A 68 -2.83 17.71 7.88
N LYS A 69 -2.43 17.79 6.61
CA LYS A 69 -3.34 18.09 5.52
C LYS A 69 -4.05 16.82 5.06
N VAL A 70 -5.32 16.95 4.64
CA VAL A 70 -6.01 15.87 3.93
C VAL A 70 -5.17 15.48 2.71
N PRO A 71 -4.88 14.18 2.53
CA PRO A 71 -3.90 13.77 1.57
C PRO A 71 -4.41 13.90 0.14
N ALA A 72 -3.54 14.39 -0.72
CA ALA A 72 -3.73 14.43 -2.16
C ALA A 72 -2.36 14.19 -2.83
N ALA A 73 -2.36 13.54 -3.99
CA ALA A 73 -1.11 13.18 -4.66
C ALA A 73 -0.24 14.41 -4.93
N GLY A 74 0.98 14.43 -4.38
CA GLY A 74 1.93 15.52 -4.59
C GLY A 74 1.66 16.80 -3.78
N ASP A 75 0.62 16.82 -2.94
CA ASP A 75 0.40 17.87 -1.96
C ASP A 75 1.27 17.66 -0.72
N GLU A 76 1.55 18.74 0.00
CA GLU A 76 2.29 18.68 1.25
C GLU A 76 1.52 17.92 2.33
N ILE A 77 2.26 17.17 3.15
CA ILE A 77 1.69 16.43 4.29
C ILE A 77 1.23 17.37 5.39
N CYS A 78 1.86 18.53 5.47
CA CYS A 78 1.66 19.51 6.51
C CYS A 78 0.81 20.68 6.00
N SER A 79 0.10 21.36 6.89
CA SER A 79 -0.62 22.60 6.59
C SER A 79 0.31 23.78 6.23
N THR A 80 1.61 23.62 6.44
CA THR A 80 2.66 24.62 6.22
C THR A 80 3.55 24.24 5.04
N LEU A 81 4.00 25.25 4.29
CA LEU A 81 4.91 25.08 3.15
C LEU A 81 6.30 24.56 3.57
N GLY A 82 6.93 23.75 2.70
CA GLY A 82 8.31 23.27 2.85
C GLY A 82 8.45 21.86 3.43
N TYR A 83 7.33 21.14 3.59
CA TYR A 83 7.34 19.75 4.07
C TYR A 83 7.34 18.76 2.91
N SER A 84 7.72 17.52 3.22
CA SER A 84 7.59 16.42 2.29
C SER A 84 6.13 16.20 1.87
N LYS A 85 5.97 15.71 0.65
CA LYS A 85 4.68 15.55 -0.02
C LYS A 85 4.11 14.15 0.17
N TRP A 86 2.80 14.03 0.11
CA TRP A 86 2.13 12.74 -0.02
C TRP A 86 2.62 12.05 -1.30
N PRO A 87 2.93 10.74 -1.24
CA PRO A 87 3.41 10.00 -2.40
C PRO A 87 2.34 9.96 -3.50
N VAL A 88 2.74 9.66 -4.72
CA VAL A 88 1.75 9.25 -5.72
C VAL A 88 1.48 7.77 -5.48
N LEU A 89 0.24 7.42 -5.12
CA LEU A 89 -0.14 6.03 -4.93
C LEU A 89 -0.01 5.29 -6.26
N THR A 90 0.42 4.03 -6.21
CA THR A 90 0.57 3.20 -7.41
C THR A 90 -0.74 3.15 -8.20
N ALA A 91 -0.69 3.55 -9.48
CA ALA A 91 -1.84 3.50 -10.37
C ALA A 91 -2.43 2.08 -10.43
N ASP A 92 -3.75 2.00 -10.65
CA ASP A 92 -4.54 0.75 -10.73
C ASP A 92 -4.63 -0.07 -9.44
N SER A 93 -4.05 0.38 -8.33
CA SER A 93 -4.08 -0.35 -7.05
C SER A 93 -5.46 -0.46 -6.40
N GLY A 94 -6.40 0.39 -6.81
CA GLY A 94 -7.70 0.56 -6.15
C GLY A 94 -7.61 1.38 -4.85
N TRP A 95 -6.40 1.80 -4.46
CA TRP A 95 -6.21 2.73 -3.35
C TRP A 95 -6.28 4.17 -3.85
N GLU A 96 -7.13 4.96 -3.22
CA GLU A 96 -7.38 6.33 -3.59
C GLU A 96 -7.30 7.26 -2.38
N TYR A 97 -6.86 8.49 -2.62
CA TYR A 97 -6.83 9.56 -1.63
C TYR A 97 -8.24 10.01 -1.19
N THR A 98 -9.26 9.76 -2.03
CA THR A 98 -10.66 10.06 -1.78
C THR A 98 -11.26 9.26 -0.62
N ASN A 99 -10.78 8.03 -0.42
CA ASN A 99 -11.22 7.12 0.65
C ASN A 99 -10.39 7.31 1.93
N PHE A 100 -10.07 8.55 2.24
CA PHE A 100 -9.33 8.92 3.42
C PHE A 100 -10.25 9.29 4.58
N THR A 101 -9.86 8.93 5.78
CA THR A 101 -10.59 9.29 7.00
C THR A 101 -9.60 9.61 8.10
N TRP A 102 -9.84 10.69 8.85
CA TRP A 102 -9.11 10.91 10.09
C TRP A 102 -9.57 9.90 11.13
N CYS A 103 -8.71 9.56 12.07
CA CYS A 103 -9.12 8.73 13.20
C CYS A 103 -8.73 9.35 14.54
N ASN A 104 -9.41 8.88 15.58
CA ASN A 104 -9.18 9.33 16.93
C ASN A 104 -7.78 8.87 17.37
N VAL A 105 -6.98 9.79 17.92
CA VAL A 105 -5.59 9.48 18.32
C VAL A 105 -5.47 8.44 19.44
N SER A 106 -6.53 8.22 20.21
CA SER A 106 -6.57 7.23 21.30
C SER A 106 -7.34 5.97 20.93
N THR A 107 -8.56 6.11 20.38
CA THR A 107 -9.42 4.94 20.11
C THR A 107 -9.19 4.33 18.73
N LYS A 108 -8.52 5.04 17.83
CA LYS A 108 -8.33 4.68 16.40
C LYS A 108 -9.63 4.58 15.59
N ASP A 109 -10.76 4.95 16.16
CA ASP A 109 -12.03 4.99 15.44
C ASP A 109 -12.07 6.15 14.46
N ASP A 110 -12.88 6.01 13.42
CA ASP A 110 -13.09 7.07 12.45
C ASP A 110 -13.63 8.34 13.11
N CYS A 111 -13.05 9.46 12.76
CA CYS A 111 -13.48 10.77 13.18
C CYS A 111 -13.57 11.67 11.94
N GLY A 112 -14.55 12.58 11.95
CA GLY A 112 -14.89 13.37 10.77
C GLY A 112 -13.76 14.31 10.33
N LEU A 113 -13.76 15.54 10.85
CA LEU A 113 -12.78 16.56 10.50
C LEU A 113 -11.58 16.52 11.44
N TYR A 114 -10.43 17.03 10.99
CA TYR A 114 -9.25 17.19 11.84
C TYR A 114 -9.56 18.07 13.07
N ILE A 115 -9.26 17.55 14.26
CA ILE A 115 -9.45 18.24 15.55
C ILE A 115 -8.19 18.02 16.37
N GLN A 116 -7.43 19.08 16.63
CA GLN A 116 -6.18 19.03 17.37
C GLN A 116 -6.34 18.27 18.69
N GLY A 117 -5.48 17.29 18.96
CA GLY A 117 -5.51 16.50 20.20
C GLY A 117 -6.54 15.38 20.23
N THR A 118 -7.46 15.32 19.26
CA THR A 118 -8.55 14.33 19.26
C THR A 118 -8.59 13.51 17.98
N CYS A 119 -8.62 14.18 16.83
CA CYS A 119 -8.86 13.57 15.52
C CYS A 119 -7.77 14.01 14.54
N GLY A 120 -7.11 13.05 13.90
CA GLY A 120 -6.07 13.33 12.92
C GLY A 120 -4.70 13.57 13.54
N GLY A 121 -4.56 14.48 14.50
CA GLY A 121 -3.32 14.60 15.26
C GLY A 121 -3.23 15.74 16.25
N ASN A 122 -2.05 15.87 16.85
CA ASN A 122 -1.74 16.83 17.89
C ASN A 122 -0.29 17.31 17.73
N ASN A 123 -0.12 18.62 17.59
CA ASN A 123 1.19 19.26 17.46
C ASN A 123 1.93 19.44 18.79
N LEU A 124 1.28 19.17 19.93
CA LEU A 124 1.93 19.24 21.25
C LEU A 124 2.76 18.00 21.57
N ASP A 125 2.28 16.82 21.16
CA ASP A 125 2.91 15.53 21.46
C ASP A 125 3.32 14.75 20.19
N GLY A 126 2.95 15.22 19.00
CA GLY A 126 3.24 14.56 17.73
C GLY A 126 2.38 13.33 17.46
N SER A 127 1.35 13.07 18.27
CA SER A 127 0.41 11.98 18.03
C SER A 127 -0.43 12.26 16.78
N PHE A 128 -0.70 11.23 16.00
CA PHE A 128 -1.58 11.31 14.85
C PHE A 128 -2.27 9.99 14.60
N CYS A 129 -3.37 10.08 13.87
CA CYS A 129 -4.12 8.93 13.42
C CYS A 129 -4.84 9.29 12.11
N TYR A 130 -4.53 8.56 11.04
CA TYR A 130 -5.30 8.62 9.81
C TYR A 130 -5.44 7.24 9.17
N LYS A 131 -6.48 7.08 8.36
CA LYS A 131 -6.82 5.81 7.71
C LYS A 131 -7.07 6.03 6.22
N PHE A 132 -6.51 5.15 5.41
CA PHE A 132 -6.88 4.95 4.02
C PHE A 132 -7.77 3.72 3.94
N ASN A 133 -8.92 3.83 3.30
CA ASN A 133 -9.87 2.73 3.14
C ASN A 133 -9.93 2.28 1.69
N LYS A 134 -10.20 0.99 1.50
CA LYS A 134 -10.47 0.38 0.20
C LYS A 134 -11.45 -0.76 0.43
N ASP A 135 -12.72 -0.51 0.15
CA ASP A 135 -13.81 -1.44 0.43
C ASP A 135 -13.85 -1.88 1.91
N VAL A 136 -13.43 -3.13 2.20
CA VAL A 136 -13.33 -3.70 3.56
C VAL A 136 -11.91 -3.69 4.12
N GLU A 137 -10.92 -3.35 3.29
CA GLU A 137 -9.51 -3.24 3.65
C GLU A 137 -9.19 -1.82 4.12
N TYR A 138 -8.19 -1.69 4.99
CA TYR A 138 -7.69 -0.38 5.38
C TYR A 138 -6.18 -0.40 5.69
N VAL A 139 -5.56 0.78 5.58
CA VAL A 139 -4.25 1.10 6.13
C VAL A 139 -4.44 2.21 7.15
N LEU A 140 -4.22 1.90 8.43
CA LEU A 140 -4.29 2.84 9.53
C LEU A 140 -2.88 3.22 9.95
N CYS A 141 -2.59 4.51 10.05
CA CYS A 141 -1.29 5.01 10.46
C CYS A 141 -1.38 5.86 11.72
N THR A 142 -0.51 5.57 12.66
CA THR A 142 -0.34 6.29 13.93
C THR A 142 1.11 6.66 14.15
N ASN A 143 1.39 7.42 15.21
CA ASN A 143 2.76 7.71 15.64
C ASN A 143 3.58 6.43 15.96
N ASN A 144 2.93 5.31 16.29
CA ASN A 144 3.60 4.05 16.63
C ASN A 144 3.82 3.11 15.43
N GLY A 145 3.23 3.39 14.29
CA GLY A 145 3.30 2.52 13.12
C GLY A 145 2.07 2.62 12.25
N CYS A 146 2.16 2.00 11.08
CA CYS A 146 1.01 1.71 10.25
C CYS A 146 0.62 0.23 10.36
N GLU A 147 -0.67 -0.04 10.39
CA GLU A 147 -1.26 -1.38 10.36
C GLU A 147 -2.17 -1.50 9.14
N LYS A 148 -2.36 -2.72 8.65
CA LYS A 148 -3.26 -3.00 7.52
C LYS A 148 -4.18 -4.18 7.83
N SER A 149 -5.37 -4.17 7.22
CA SER A 149 -6.38 -5.23 7.31
C SER A 149 -6.56 -5.86 5.93
N TRP A 150 -6.16 -7.12 5.76
CA TRP A 150 -6.39 -7.95 4.58
C TRP A 150 -6.75 -9.38 5.01
#